data_AF-A0AAE9JEV4-F1
#
_entry.id   AF-A0AAE9JEV4-F1
#
_cell.length_a   1.000
_cell.length_b   1.000
_cell.length_c   1.000
_cell.angle_alpha   90.00
_cell.angle_beta   90.00
_cell.angle_gamma   90.00
#
_symmetry.space_group_name_H-M   'P 1'
#
loop_
_entity.id
_entity.type
_entity.pdbx_description
1 polymer ?
#
loop_
_entity_poly.entity_id
_entity_poly.type
_entity_poly.pdbx_seq_one_letter_code
_entity_poly.pdbx_strand_id
1 'polypeptide(L)'
;MLIFLVFCITISGIYSYDSTFITCDRESYVSFGVEIEPFYSQKWNETLPAPVYAQSQKCCWRVYIPIDFYVLFIMEANIGVDSTLKITDINNKTEIVMTSDQQPYVFVGSWFTIDLTVGPTIDATSFGFKVEWNPYPKPNPAYYNVTKASDALTFDEMLFENSVTITAETQVSLLAFPSDIPDLTPLLRLTLVFDGPTINSSYIGTLFQALRCNKPMISSSNQMTIFTFQEDYIIGSYFLVQDYYNVRKLSEMKGITCWSQSSCPVTLTAANGPVAVMTLNSDDGDEFIKRLDLSSDAVLKIYIGSRREGNDSNLIASYDLQQSKTNIPQKFNGDVMTYYLEKGTALVELAEDSNFTRWNDAASGREGFITSRQLGTLCDTQDVYETIGETDQMFEFTVNVTYVDVSNDAKLTITFGNDTEHKQYTISKESSPSSSVFTAISNNLTVLYFTNQTSSTGFYLEFKIDSAQSPGSYASTFMPFFVILLFLL
;
A
#
# COMPACT_ATOMS: atom_id res chain seq x y z
N MET A 1 26.59 -58.26 37.91
CA MET A 1 25.61 -59.01 37.09
C MET A 1 24.59 -57.98 36.61
N LEU A 2 24.95 -57.19 35.60
CA LEU A 2 24.63 -57.36 34.17
C LEU A 2 23.11 -57.33 33.91
N ILE A 3 22.56 -56.15 33.58
CA ILE A 3 22.05 -55.72 32.25
C ILE A 3 20.69 -56.33 31.90
N PHE A 4 19.67 -55.48 31.69
CA PHE A 4 18.84 -55.48 30.48
C PHE A 4 18.12 -54.13 30.33
N LEU A 5 18.56 -53.34 29.35
CA LEU A 5 17.81 -52.21 28.81
C LEU A 5 17.91 -52.34 27.29
N VAL A 6 16.78 -52.70 26.68
CA VAL A 6 16.64 -52.91 25.23
C VAL A 6 16.52 -51.54 24.58
N PHE A 7 17.54 -51.16 23.81
CA PHE A 7 17.48 -50.02 22.90
C PHE A 7 17.12 -50.53 21.51
N CYS A 8 15.95 -50.13 21.01
CA CYS A 8 15.63 -50.24 19.58
C CYS A 8 16.47 -49.22 18.82
N ILE A 9 17.37 -49.69 17.98
CA ILE A 9 18.08 -48.87 16.99
C ILE A 9 17.24 -48.88 15.72
N THR A 10 16.56 -47.77 15.43
CA THR A 10 16.07 -47.48 14.08
C THR A 10 17.25 -47.01 13.25
N ILE A 11 17.67 -47.83 12.28
CA ILE A 11 18.65 -47.45 11.27
C ILE A 11 17.96 -46.47 10.33
N SER A 12 18.18 -45.17 10.51
CA SER A 12 17.95 -44.18 9.46
C SER A 12 19.06 -44.36 8.42
N GLY A 13 18.69 -44.85 7.24
CA GLY A 13 19.58 -44.87 6.09
C GLY A 13 19.99 -43.45 5.75
N ILE A 14 21.26 -43.12 6.00
CA ILE A 14 21.89 -41.91 5.47
C ILE A 14 22.08 -42.16 3.97
N TYR A 15 21.20 -41.61 3.14
CA TYR A 15 21.47 -41.48 1.71
C TYR A 15 22.64 -40.50 1.56
N SER A 16 23.81 -40.99 1.15
CA SER A 16 24.92 -40.12 0.76
C SER A 16 24.56 -39.46 -0.57
N TYR A 17 24.16 -38.19 -0.54
CA TYR A 17 24.09 -37.37 -1.74
C TYR A 17 25.52 -37.15 -2.24
N ASP A 18 25.82 -37.72 -3.41
CA ASP A 18 27.13 -37.60 -4.05
C ASP A 18 27.32 -36.13 -4.45
N SER A 19 28.21 -35.42 -3.74
CA SER A 19 28.47 -33.98 -3.88
C SER A 19 29.30 -33.68 -5.13
N THR A 20 28.86 -34.19 -6.28
CA THR A 20 29.41 -33.82 -7.58
C THR A 20 28.77 -32.50 -8.02
N PHE A 21 29.61 -31.48 -8.22
CA PHE A 21 29.16 -30.20 -8.76
C PHE A 21 28.53 -30.40 -10.15
N ILE A 22 27.36 -29.82 -10.38
CA ILE A 22 26.69 -29.84 -11.68
C ILE A 22 27.44 -28.91 -12.64
N THR A 23 27.77 -29.43 -13.82
CA THR A 23 28.12 -28.65 -15.01
C THR A 23 26.93 -28.66 -15.95
N CYS A 24 26.44 -27.49 -16.33
CA CYS A 24 25.32 -27.37 -17.27
C CYS A 24 25.82 -27.26 -18.71
N ASP A 25 24.95 -27.67 -19.65
CA ASP A 25 25.12 -27.29 -21.04
C ASP A 25 24.86 -25.79 -21.19
N ARG A 26 25.63 -25.11 -22.07
CA ARG A 26 25.57 -23.64 -22.23
C ARG A 26 24.16 -23.13 -22.53
N GLU A 27 23.39 -23.89 -23.31
CA GLU A 27 21.98 -23.63 -23.61
C GLU A 27 21.22 -24.96 -23.61
N SER A 28 20.07 -24.98 -22.95
CA SER A 28 19.16 -26.13 -22.88
C SER A 28 17.73 -25.69 -23.19
N TYR A 29 17.00 -26.53 -23.91
CA TYR A 29 15.58 -26.31 -24.20
C TYR A 29 14.73 -27.21 -23.31
N VAL A 30 13.77 -26.62 -22.63
CA VAL A 30 12.79 -27.34 -21.80
C VAL A 30 11.48 -27.31 -22.55
N SER A 31 11.18 -28.42 -23.23
CA SER A 31 9.99 -28.58 -24.05
C SER A 31 8.94 -29.43 -23.35
N PHE A 32 7.68 -29.15 -23.68
CA PHE A 32 6.56 -30.02 -23.36
C PHE A 32 6.83 -31.46 -23.82
N GLY A 33 6.76 -32.41 -22.89
CA GLY A 33 7.08 -33.83 -23.10
C GLY A 33 5.95 -34.76 -22.67
N VAL A 34 6.20 -36.08 -22.70
CA VAL A 34 5.22 -37.11 -22.28
C VAL A 34 4.99 -37.06 -20.76
N GLU A 35 5.95 -36.53 -20.00
CA GLU A 35 5.78 -36.14 -18.60
C GLU A 35 5.43 -34.65 -18.55
N ILE A 36 4.31 -34.34 -17.90
CA ILE A 36 3.75 -32.99 -17.75
C ILE A 36 4.62 -32.12 -16.81
N GLU A 37 5.53 -32.76 -16.05
CA GLU A 37 6.29 -32.16 -14.94
C GLU A 37 7.79 -32.55 -14.97
N PRO A 38 8.68 -31.78 -15.62
CA PRO A 38 10.11 -32.00 -15.54
C PRO A 38 10.77 -31.24 -14.39
N PHE A 39 11.65 -31.95 -13.69
CA PHE A 39 12.61 -31.36 -12.77
C PHE A 39 13.96 -31.15 -13.46
N TYR A 40 14.62 -30.04 -13.14
CA TYR A 40 15.96 -29.76 -13.60
C TYR A 40 16.89 -29.45 -12.41
N SER A 41 17.97 -30.21 -12.19
CA SER A 41 18.42 -31.44 -12.87
C SER A 41 17.42 -32.60 -12.73
N GLN A 42 17.33 -33.53 -13.70
CA GLN A 42 16.39 -34.69 -13.66
C GLN A 42 16.51 -35.57 -12.41
N LYS A 43 17.62 -35.49 -11.68
CA LYS A 43 17.85 -36.23 -10.42
C LYS A 43 17.37 -35.47 -9.17
N TRP A 44 17.04 -34.19 -9.31
CA TRP A 44 16.55 -33.35 -8.23
C TRP A 44 15.02 -33.39 -8.18
N ASN A 45 14.47 -33.25 -6.98
CA ASN A 45 13.09 -32.91 -6.73
C ASN A 45 13.00 -32.02 -5.50
N GLU A 46 11.83 -31.45 -5.26
CA GLU A 46 11.52 -30.53 -4.15
C GLU A 46 11.71 -31.10 -2.73
N THR A 47 11.95 -32.41 -2.58
CA THR A 47 12.26 -33.04 -1.28
C THR A 47 13.77 -33.17 -1.01
N LEU A 48 14.59 -32.84 -2.02
CA LEU A 48 16.05 -32.93 -1.97
C LEU A 48 16.66 -31.52 -1.99
N PRO A 49 17.81 -31.29 -1.32
CA PRO A 49 18.51 -30.03 -1.45
C PRO A 49 18.82 -29.68 -2.90
N ALA A 50 18.67 -28.39 -3.26
CA ALA A 50 19.01 -27.91 -4.59
C ALA A 50 20.43 -28.31 -5.02
N PRO A 51 20.65 -28.73 -6.28
CA PRO A 51 21.98 -29.12 -6.74
C PRO A 51 22.95 -27.95 -6.77
N VAL A 52 24.22 -28.21 -6.43
CA VAL A 52 25.29 -27.20 -6.43
C VAL A 52 26.02 -27.16 -7.77
N TYR A 53 26.28 -25.97 -8.31
CA TYR A 53 26.92 -25.79 -9.61
C TYR A 53 28.42 -25.51 -9.48
N ALA A 54 29.22 -26.04 -10.43
CA ALA A 54 30.63 -25.72 -10.57
C ALA A 54 30.86 -24.22 -10.88
N GLN A 55 32.04 -23.70 -10.55
CA GLN A 55 32.39 -22.30 -10.72
C GLN A 55 32.55 -21.88 -12.19
N SER A 56 32.49 -20.56 -12.42
CA SER A 56 32.85 -19.93 -13.71
C SER A 56 32.10 -20.48 -14.92
N GLN A 57 30.82 -20.80 -14.76
CA GLN A 57 29.97 -21.29 -15.84
C GLN A 57 28.73 -20.43 -16.04
N LYS A 58 28.13 -20.60 -17.22
CA LYS A 58 26.87 -19.95 -17.60
C LYS A 58 25.92 -21.01 -18.12
N CYS A 59 24.75 -21.05 -17.52
CA CYS A 59 23.66 -21.93 -17.87
C CYS A 59 22.49 -21.09 -18.37
N CYS A 60 21.87 -21.52 -19.46
CA CYS A 60 20.68 -20.88 -19.99
C CYS A 60 19.64 -21.96 -20.29
N TRP A 61 18.43 -21.77 -19.78
CA TRP A 61 17.26 -22.58 -20.10
C TRP A 61 16.22 -21.72 -20.78
N ARG A 62 15.72 -22.18 -21.92
CA ARG A 62 14.49 -21.65 -22.53
C ARG A 62 13.37 -22.65 -22.34
N VAL A 63 12.33 -22.24 -21.64
CA VAL A 63 11.13 -23.04 -21.40
C VAL A 63 10.06 -22.62 -22.40
N TYR A 64 9.55 -23.56 -23.19
CA TYR A 64 8.48 -23.30 -24.16
C TYR A 64 7.10 -23.55 -23.57
N ILE A 65 6.13 -22.72 -23.93
CA ILE A 65 4.75 -22.83 -23.46
C ILE A 65 3.84 -23.06 -24.68
N PRO A 66 3.13 -24.20 -24.76
CA PRO A 66 2.15 -24.47 -25.81
C PRO A 66 0.98 -23.47 -25.78
N ILE A 67 0.32 -23.31 -26.92
CA ILE A 67 -0.95 -22.58 -26.99
C ILE A 67 -1.97 -23.27 -26.06
N ASP A 68 -2.81 -22.47 -25.40
CA ASP A 68 -3.83 -22.90 -24.44
C ASP A 68 -3.29 -23.46 -23.11
N PHE A 69 -1.98 -23.34 -22.84
CA PHE A 69 -1.34 -23.71 -21.58
C PHE A 69 -0.69 -22.50 -20.90
N TYR A 70 -0.55 -22.61 -19.57
CA TYR A 70 0.34 -21.80 -18.75
C TYR A 70 1.36 -22.72 -18.07
N VAL A 71 2.42 -22.13 -17.54
CA VAL A 71 3.43 -22.84 -16.74
C VAL A 71 3.33 -22.42 -15.29
N LEU A 72 3.24 -23.40 -14.39
CA LEU A 72 3.59 -23.25 -12.98
C LEU A 72 5.08 -23.58 -12.82
N PHE A 73 5.85 -22.65 -12.29
CA PHE A 73 7.28 -22.79 -12.10
C PHE A 73 7.62 -22.57 -10.63
N ILE A 74 8.35 -23.52 -10.05
CA ILE A 74 8.92 -23.37 -8.70
C ILE A 74 10.42 -23.62 -8.77
N MET A 75 11.15 -23.01 -7.85
CA MET A 75 12.60 -23.21 -7.75
C MET A 75 13.07 -23.18 -6.31
N GLU A 76 14.16 -23.88 -6.07
CA GLU A 76 14.96 -23.76 -4.86
C GLU A 76 16.32 -23.19 -5.26
N ALA A 77 16.67 -22.04 -4.68
CA ALA A 77 17.84 -21.27 -5.10
C ALA A 77 18.57 -20.68 -3.89
N ASN A 78 19.91 -20.76 -3.91
CA ASN A 78 20.80 -20.00 -3.06
C ASN A 78 21.99 -19.53 -3.90
N ILE A 79 22.01 -18.24 -4.24
CA ILE A 79 22.94 -17.68 -5.22
C ILE A 79 24.08 -16.99 -4.49
N GLY A 80 25.31 -17.47 -4.73
CA GLY A 80 26.51 -16.89 -4.13
C GLY A 80 26.75 -15.44 -4.57
N VAL A 81 27.57 -14.72 -3.81
CA VAL A 81 27.73 -13.25 -3.96
C VAL A 81 28.24 -12.80 -5.34
N ASP A 82 29.04 -13.63 -6.01
CA ASP A 82 29.58 -13.37 -7.35
C ASP A 82 28.78 -14.07 -8.46
N SER A 83 27.65 -14.66 -8.11
CA SER A 83 26.75 -15.37 -9.03
C SER A 83 25.50 -14.53 -9.29
N THR A 84 24.74 -14.90 -10.32
CA THR A 84 23.46 -14.24 -10.65
C THR A 84 22.52 -15.25 -11.26
N LEU A 85 21.31 -15.35 -10.71
CA LEU A 85 20.18 -16.03 -11.34
C LEU A 85 19.20 -14.98 -11.84
N LYS A 86 18.87 -15.04 -13.12
CA LYS A 86 17.96 -14.11 -13.78
C LYS A 86 16.87 -14.87 -14.50
N ILE A 87 15.62 -14.49 -14.27
CA ILE A 87 14.47 -14.99 -15.02
C ILE A 87 13.97 -13.87 -15.93
N THR A 88 13.75 -14.17 -17.21
CA THR A 88 13.24 -13.23 -18.21
C THR A 88 11.93 -13.76 -18.77
N ASP A 89 10.88 -12.99 -18.56
CA ASP A 89 9.52 -13.28 -19.02
C ASP A 89 9.33 -12.90 -20.51
N ILE A 90 8.25 -13.34 -21.15
CA ILE A 90 7.96 -13.10 -22.57
C ILE A 90 7.82 -11.62 -22.92
N ASN A 91 7.46 -10.80 -21.93
CA ASN A 91 7.38 -9.34 -22.06
C ASN A 91 8.75 -8.64 -21.88
N ASN A 92 9.85 -9.40 -21.84
CA ASN A 92 11.23 -8.96 -21.60
C ASN A 92 11.49 -8.31 -20.23
N LYS A 93 10.54 -8.37 -19.29
CA LYS A 93 10.80 -7.98 -17.90
C LYS A 93 11.62 -9.07 -17.22
N THR A 94 12.51 -8.64 -16.36
CA THR A 94 13.51 -9.53 -15.78
C THR A 94 13.53 -9.42 -14.27
N GLU A 95 13.73 -10.55 -13.61
CA GLU A 95 13.88 -10.64 -12.18
C GLU A 95 15.23 -11.26 -11.82
N ILE A 96 15.94 -10.66 -10.88
CA ILE A 96 17.14 -11.24 -10.27
C ILE A 96 16.71 -11.95 -8.99
N VAL A 97 17.09 -13.21 -8.87
CA VAL A 97 16.74 -14.08 -7.75
C VAL A 97 18.03 -14.37 -6.98
N MET A 98 18.03 -14.08 -5.68
CA MET A 98 19.17 -14.39 -4.79
C MET A 98 18.91 -15.64 -3.96
N THR A 99 17.68 -15.79 -3.47
CA THR A 99 17.22 -16.95 -2.73
C THR A 99 15.79 -17.28 -3.14
N SER A 100 15.43 -18.56 -3.13
CA SER A 100 14.05 -19.00 -3.31
C SER A 100 13.84 -20.32 -2.59
N ASP A 101 12.70 -20.46 -1.92
CA ASP A 101 12.26 -21.67 -1.24
C ASP A 101 10.91 -22.10 -1.84
N GLN A 102 10.95 -22.49 -3.12
CA GLN A 102 9.83 -23.09 -3.86
C GLN A 102 8.61 -22.15 -4.04
N GLN A 103 8.83 -20.84 -3.99
CA GLN A 103 7.79 -19.86 -4.29
C GLN A 103 7.29 -20.00 -5.75
N PRO A 104 5.97 -20.01 -5.99
CA PRO A 104 5.41 -20.23 -7.31
C PRO A 104 5.50 -19.01 -8.22
N TYR A 105 5.75 -19.28 -9.50
CA TYR A 105 5.67 -18.35 -10.61
C TYR A 105 4.68 -18.89 -11.64
N VAL A 106 3.92 -17.98 -12.25
CA VAL A 106 3.05 -18.31 -13.38
C VAL A 106 3.59 -17.61 -14.62
N PHE A 107 3.85 -18.39 -15.66
CA PHE A 107 4.26 -17.89 -16.96
C PHE A 107 3.24 -18.22 -18.03
N VAL A 108 3.02 -17.26 -18.93
CA VAL A 108 2.13 -17.37 -20.09
C VAL A 108 2.87 -16.94 -21.36
N GLY A 109 2.22 -17.07 -22.51
CA GLY A 109 2.79 -16.73 -23.80
C GLY A 109 3.48 -17.92 -24.44
N SER A 110 4.59 -17.70 -25.14
CA SER A 110 5.24 -18.77 -25.94
C SER A 110 6.51 -19.33 -25.30
N TRP A 111 7.18 -18.57 -24.44
CA TRP A 111 8.39 -19.00 -23.73
C TRP A 111 8.80 -18.01 -22.62
N PHE A 112 9.68 -18.45 -21.73
CA PHE A 112 10.49 -17.61 -20.83
C PHE A 112 11.92 -18.17 -20.75
N THR A 113 12.87 -17.40 -20.22
CA THR A 113 14.25 -17.87 -20.02
C THR A 113 14.71 -17.77 -18.57
N ILE A 114 15.64 -18.65 -18.24
CA ILE A 114 16.33 -18.73 -16.94
C ILE A 114 17.82 -18.71 -17.25
N ASP A 115 18.52 -17.71 -16.74
CA ASP A 115 19.94 -17.49 -16.96
C ASP A 115 20.68 -17.55 -15.61
N LEU A 116 21.51 -18.57 -15.41
CA LEU A 116 22.37 -18.71 -14.23
C LEU A 116 23.83 -18.43 -14.63
N THR A 117 24.45 -17.44 -14.01
CA THR A 117 25.90 -17.20 -14.08
C THR A 117 26.51 -17.55 -12.73
N VAL A 118 27.46 -18.49 -12.71
CA VAL A 118 28.15 -18.89 -11.48
C VAL A 118 29.51 -18.22 -11.40
N GLY A 119 29.75 -17.51 -10.31
CA GLY A 119 30.99 -16.78 -10.04
C GLY A 119 32.23 -17.67 -9.85
N PRO A 120 33.41 -17.06 -9.66
CA PRO A 120 34.67 -17.77 -9.47
C PRO A 120 34.95 -18.16 -8.00
N THR A 121 34.16 -17.67 -7.04
CA THR A 121 34.36 -17.91 -5.60
C THR A 121 33.71 -19.22 -5.15
N ILE A 122 34.15 -19.74 -4.00
CA ILE A 122 33.74 -21.06 -3.45
C ILE A 122 32.32 -21.02 -2.83
N ASP A 123 31.66 -19.86 -2.79
CA ASP A 123 30.28 -19.76 -2.33
C ASP A 123 29.39 -20.63 -3.24
N ALA A 124 28.97 -21.77 -2.69
CA ALA A 124 28.28 -22.82 -3.39
C ALA A 124 26.93 -22.32 -3.87
N THR A 125 26.85 -21.97 -5.16
CA THR A 125 25.60 -21.60 -5.82
C THR A 125 24.79 -22.86 -6.05
N SER A 126 23.61 -22.94 -5.44
CA SER A 126 22.66 -24.05 -5.62
C SER A 126 21.40 -23.59 -6.33
N PHE A 127 20.92 -24.41 -7.27
CA PHE A 127 19.74 -24.08 -8.07
C PHE A 127 19.04 -25.33 -8.64
N GLY A 128 17.80 -25.56 -8.23
CA GLY A 128 16.91 -26.56 -8.81
C GLY A 128 15.59 -25.92 -9.19
N PHE A 129 14.95 -26.41 -10.25
CA PHE A 129 13.62 -25.94 -10.63
C PHE A 129 12.73 -27.04 -11.20
N LYS A 130 11.42 -26.84 -11.04
CA LYS A 130 10.36 -27.68 -11.61
C LYS A 130 9.51 -26.81 -12.53
N VAL A 131 9.13 -27.38 -13.66
CA VAL A 131 8.18 -26.78 -14.62
C VAL A 131 6.98 -27.69 -14.68
N GLU A 132 5.76 -27.15 -14.61
CA GLU A 132 4.53 -27.89 -14.82
C GLU A 132 3.66 -27.16 -15.85
N TRP A 133 3.28 -27.83 -16.93
CA TRP A 133 2.38 -27.24 -17.93
C TRP A 133 0.93 -27.59 -17.60
N ASN A 134 0.12 -26.55 -17.43
CA ASN A 134 -1.28 -26.69 -17.06
C ASN A 134 -2.17 -26.04 -18.14
N PRO A 135 -3.31 -26.63 -18.49
CA PRO A 135 -4.26 -25.98 -19.40
C PRO A 135 -4.79 -24.70 -18.76
N TYR A 136 -5.12 -23.67 -19.56
CA TYR A 136 -5.71 -22.45 -19.00
C TYR A 136 -6.98 -22.77 -18.19
N PRO A 137 -7.11 -22.20 -16.99
CA PRO A 137 -8.33 -22.29 -16.23
C PRO A 137 -9.48 -21.59 -16.96
N LYS A 138 -10.71 -22.03 -16.69
CA LYS A 138 -11.90 -21.35 -17.22
C LYS A 138 -12.11 -20.05 -16.43
N PRO A 139 -12.16 -18.88 -17.08
CA PRO A 139 -12.39 -17.62 -16.38
C PRO A 139 -13.83 -17.51 -15.89
N ASN A 140 -14.00 -16.91 -14.71
CA ASN A 140 -15.24 -16.42 -14.13
C ASN A 140 -15.18 -14.88 -14.08
N PRO A 141 -15.48 -14.19 -15.20
CA PRO A 141 -15.21 -12.75 -15.32
C PRO A 141 -16.28 -11.87 -14.66
N ALA A 142 -15.83 -10.89 -13.89
CA ALA A 142 -16.58 -9.67 -13.59
C ALA A 142 -16.16 -8.52 -14.53
N TYR A 143 -17.08 -7.60 -14.78
CA TYR A 143 -16.89 -6.47 -15.69
C TYR A 143 -17.15 -5.15 -14.98
N TYR A 144 -16.21 -4.22 -15.13
CA TYR A 144 -16.33 -2.90 -14.54
C TYR A 144 -15.96 -1.81 -15.54
N ASN A 145 -16.45 -0.60 -15.28
CA ASN A 145 -16.17 0.57 -16.09
C ASN A 145 -15.55 1.67 -15.25
N VAL A 146 -14.55 2.35 -15.80
CA VAL A 146 -13.98 3.57 -15.25
C VAL A 146 -14.05 4.68 -16.30
N THR A 147 -14.19 5.91 -15.86
CA THR A 147 -14.24 7.10 -16.71
C THR A 147 -13.28 8.15 -16.18
N LYS A 148 -13.09 9.25 -16.91
CA LYS A 148 -12.28 10.38 -16.42
C LYS A 148 -12.80 10.98 -15.12
N ALA A 149 -14.12 10.91 -14.89
CA ALA A 149 -14.79 11.57 -13.78
C ALA A 149 -15.17 10.63 -12.62
N SER A 150 -15.24 9.32 -12.87
CA SER A 150 -15.54 8.33 -11.83
C SER A 150 -14.39 8.21 -10.85
N ASP A 151 -14.68 7.71 -9.66
CA ASP A 151 -13.65 7.28 -8.72
C ASP A 151 -12.90 6.07 -9.29
N ALA A 152 -11.71 5.84 -8.75
CA ALA A 152 -10.97 4.63 -9.04
C ALA A 152 -11.65 3.42 -8.38
N LEU A 153 -11.42 2.23 -8.93
CA LEU A 153 -11.88 0.98 -8.35
C LEU A 153 -10.70 0.31 -7.67
N THR A 154 -10.88 -0.04 -6.41
CA THR A 154 -9.92 -0.82 -5.62
C THR A 154 -10.42 -2.25 -5.52
N PHE A 155 -9.51 -3.21 -5.66
CA PHE A 155 -9.78 -4.63 -5.53
C PHE A 155 -8.92 -5.16 -4.38
N ASP A 156 -9.57 -5.84 -3.44
CA ASP A 156 -8.98 -6.32 -2.19
C ASP A 156 -8.64 -7.81 -2.20
N GLU A 157 -9.11 -8.57 -3.19
CA GLU A 157 -8.76 -9.96 -3.46
C GLU A 157 -9.53 -10.44 -4.71
N MET A 158 -9.21 -11.62 -5.24
CA MET A 158 -9.91 -12.21 -6.41
C MET A 158 -10.49 -13.60 -6.07
N LEU A 159 -11.15 -13.74 -4.92
CA LEU A 159 -11.56 -15.05 -4.38
C LEU A 159 -12.79 -15.66 -5.07
N PHE A 160 -13.79 -14.86 -5.48
CA PHE A 160 -15.00 -15.39 -6.14
C PHE A 160 -14.93 -15.27 -7.67
N GLU A 161 -14.45 -14.13 -8.17
CA GLU A 161 -14.09 -13.93 -9.56
C GLU A 161 -12.59 -14.05 -9.74
N ASN A 162 -12.14 -15.06 -10.49
CA ASN A 162 -10.73 -15.19 -10.83
C ASN A 162 -10.28 -14.28 -11.98
N SER A 163 -11.21 -13.49 -12.54
CA SER A 163 -11.02 -12.65 -13.71
C SER A 163 -11.80 -11.34 -13.57
N VAL A 164 -11.13 -10.21 -13.79
CA VAL A 164 -11.76 -8.88 -13.79
C VAL A 164 -11.39 -8.17 -15.09
N THR A 165 -12.39 -7.77 -15.86
CA THR A 165 -12.22 -6.99 -17.09
C THR A 165 -12.70 -5.56 -16.87
N ILE A 166 -11.78 -4.60 -17.05
CA ILE A 166 -12.03 -3.18 -16.90
C ILE A 166 -12.15 -2.54 -18.28
N THR A 167 -13.16 -1.69 -18.47
CA THR A 167 -13.28 -0.81 -19.64
C THR A 167 -13.17 0.65 -19.22
N ALA A 168 -12.24 1.39 -19.81
CA ALA A 168 -12.03 2.82 -19.58
C ALA A 168 -12.63 3.69 -20.70
N GLU A 169 -12.74 5.00 -20.47
CA GLU A 169 -13.06 5.97 -21.52
C GLU A 169 -11.84 6.21 -22.43
N THR A 170 -10.63 6.20 -21.86
CA THR A 170 -9.36 6.30 -22.61
C THR A 170 -8.58 5.00 -22.62
N GLN A 171 -7.69 4.81 -21.66
CA GLN A 171 -6.92 3.59 -21.40
C GLN A 171 -7.09 3.23 -19.93
N VAL A 172 -6.96 1.95 -19.60
CA VAL A 172 -6.95 1.49 -18.21
C VAL A 172 -5.56 1.72 -17.64
N SER A 173 -5.50 2.35 -16.49
CA SER A 173 -4.31 2.46 -15.66
C SER A 173 -4.47 1.58 -14.43
N LEU A 174 -3.51 0.69 -14.22
CA LEU A 174 -3.45 -0.19 -13.06
C LEU A 174 -2.26 0.18 -12.15
N LEU A 175 -2.52 0.25 -10.85
CA LEU A 175 -1.51 0.38 -9.80
C LEU A 175 -1.63 -0.83 -8.87
N ALA A 176 -0.53 -1.52 -8.61
CA ALA A 176 -0.48 -2.59 -7.62
C ALA A 176 0.05 -2.07 -6.28
N PHE A 177 -0.39 -2.68 -5.19
CA PHE A 177 0.13 -2.45 -3.84
C PHE A 177 0.90 -3.69 -3.38
N PRO A 178 1.88 -3.57 -2.46
CA PRO A 178 2.42 -4.72 -1.75
C PRO A 178 1.31 -5.43 -0.96
N SER A 179 1.50 -6.71 -0.63
CA SER A 179 0.59 -7.39 0.29
C SER A 179 0.71 -6.78 1.69
N ASP A 180 -0.39 -6.82 2.42
CA ASP A 180 -0.51 -6.58 3.85
C ASP A 180 0.39 -7.53 4.68
N ILE A 181 0.67 -8.72 4.17
CA ILE A 181 1.67 -9.65 4.69
C ILE A 181 2.93 -9.52 3.80
N PRO A 182 3.99 -8.81 4.24
CA PRO A 182 5.14 -8.49 3.38
C PRO A 182 5.78 -9.70 2.69
N ASP A 183 5.85 -10.84 3.39
CA ASP A 183 6.41 -12.10 2.88
C ASP A 183 5.60 -12.70 1.71
N LEU A 184 4.33 -12.29 1.55
CA LEU A 184 3.45 -12.72 0.45
C LEU A 184 3.48 -11.76 -0.75
N THR A 185 4.08 -10.58 -0.63
CA THR A 185 4.24 -9.64 -1.78
C THR A 185 4.82 -10.30 -3.04
N PRO A 186 5.80 -11.22 -2.96
CA PRO A 186 6.30 -11.95 -4.12
C PRO A 186 5.24 -12.84 -4.82
N LEU A 187 4.15 -13.22 -4.15
CA LEU A 187 3.04 -14.01 -4.73
C LEU A 187 2.13 -13.20 -5.66
N LEU A 188 2.28 -11.86 -5.71
CA LEU A 188 1.66 -11.02 -6.75
C LEU A 188 2.07 -11.42 -8.19
N ARG A 189 3.03 -12.36 -8.35
CA ARG A 189 3.36 -13.01 -9.63
C ARG A 189 2.27 -13.97 -10.13
N LEU A 190 1.34 -14.38 -9.27
CA LEU A 190 0.24 -15.27 -9.61
C LEU A 190 -0.95 -14.52 -10.24
N THR A 191 -1.01 -13.20 -10.07
CA THR A 191 -2.01 -12.35 -10.73
C THR A 191 -1.41 -11.66 -11.95
N LEU A 192 -1.92 -12.04 -13.13
CA LEU A 192 -1.46 -11.61 -14.44
C LEU A 192 -2.38 -10.54 -15.03
N VAL A 193 -1.79 -9.68 -15.86
CA VAL A 193 -2.46 -8.56 -16.52
C VAL A 193 -2.34 -8.71 -18.03
N PHE A 194 -3.48 -8.61 -18.69
CA PHE A 194 -3.67 -8.76 -20.14
C PHE A 194 -4.23 -7.48 -20.73
N ASP A 195 -3.67 -7.06 -21.86
CA ASP A 195 -4.04 -5.87 -22.61
C ASP A 195 -5.16 -6.18 -23.60
N GLY A 196 -6.39 -6.20 -23.09
CA GLY A 196 -7.61 -6.49 -23.84
C GLY A 196 -8.72 -7.05 -22.95
N PRO A 197 -9.81 -7.56 -23.54
CA PRO A 197 -11.01 -7.97 -22.80
C PRO A 197 -10.96 -9.37 -22.18
N THR A 198 -9.93 -10.17 -22.46
CA THR A 198 -9.83 -11.57 -22.03
C THR A 198 -8.40 -11.99 -21.72
N ILE A 199 -8.23 -13.13 -21.05
CA ILE A 199 -6.94 -13.79 -20.79
C ILE A 199 -6.21 -14.28 -22.05
N ASN A 200 -6.88 -14.29 -23.22
CA ASN A 200 -6.26 -14.59 -24.52
C ASN A 200 -5.66 -13.34 -25.19
N SER A 201 -5.85 -12.16 -24.58
CA SER A 201 -5.25 -10.91 -25.08
C SER A 201 -3.75 -10.88 -24.78
N SER A 202 -3.04 -9.88 -25.31
CA SER A 202 -1.60 -9.75 -25.10
C SER A 202 -1.27 -9.62 -23.62
N TYR A 203 -0.45 -10.53 -23.09
CA TYR A 203 0.08 -10.43 -21.73
C TYR A 203 1.07 -9.25 -21.60
N ILE A 204 0.89 -8.42 -20.57
CA ILE A 204 1.73 -7.22 -20.33
C ILE A 204 2.47 -7.22 -18.99
N GLY A 205 2.14 -8.16 -18.09
CA GLY A 205 2.91 -8.41 -16.87
C GLY A 205 2.09 -8.95 -15.72
N THR A 206 2.74 -9.13 -14.57
CA THR A 206 2.09 -9.49 -13.30
C THR A 206 1.87 -8.26 -12.41
N LEU A 207 1.07 -8.39 -11.36
CA LEU A 207 0.97 -7.35 -10.32
C LEU A 207 2.33 -7.11 -9.63
N PHE A 208 3.14 -8.16 -9.43
CA PHE A 208 4.50 -8.00 -8.89
C PHE A 208 5.39 -7.14 -9.80
N GLN A 209 5.28 -7.32 -11.12
CA GLN A 209 5.98 -6.49 -12.09
C GLN A 209 5.43 -5.06 -12.10
N ALA A 210 4.10 -4.87 -11.95
CA ALA A 210 3.49 -3.55 -11.84
C ALA A 210 4.03 -2.78 -10.63
N LEU A 211 4.10 -3.44 -9.47
CA LEU A 211 4.60 -2.88 -8.22
C LEU A 211 6.04 -2.37 -8.34
N ARG A 212 6.92 -3.12 -9.01
CA ARG A 212 8.36 -2.80 -9.11
C ARG A 212 8.69 -1.73 -10.16
N CYS A 213 7.76 -1.36 -11.04
CA CYS A 213 8.02 -0.42 -12.12
C CYS A 213 7.96 1.06 -11.70
N ASN A 214 7.48 1.38 -10.49
CA ASN A 214 7.24 2.76 -10.00
C ASN A 214 6.42 3.63 -10.98
N LYS A 215 5.64 2.98 -11.83
CA LYS A 215 4.78 3.57 -12.84
C LYS A 215 3.53 2.70 -12.96
N PRO A 216 2.37 3.32 -13.28
CA PRO A 216 1.18 2.54 -13.50
C PRO A 216 1.36 1.66 -14.75
N MET A 217 0.79 0.47 -14.71
CA MET A 217 0.68 -0.39 -15.88
C MET A 217 -0.48 0.09 -16.73
N ILE A 218 -0.24 0.38 -18.01
CA ILE A 218 -1.22 1.01 -18.91
C ILE A 218 -1.58 0.05 -20.04
N SER A 219 -2.87 -0.11 -20.32
CA SER A 219 -3.35 -0.85 -21.49
C SER A 219 -3.08 -0.07 -22.79
N SER A 220 -2.86 -0.74 -23.92
CA SER A 220 -2.75 -0.06 -25.22
C SER A 220 -4.11 0.40 -25.76
N SER A 221 -5.18 -0.30 -25.37
CA SER A 221 -6.56 0.01 -25.71
C SER A 221 -7.33 0.53 -24.48
N ASN A 222 -8.66 0.64 -24.60
CA ASN A 222 -9.52 1.01 -23.49
C ASN A 222 -9.94 -0.18 -22.60
N GLN A 223 -9.38 -1.37 -22.80
CA GLN A 223 -9.71 -2.56 -22.01
C GLN A 223 -8.47 -3.24 -21.44
N MET A 224 -8.62 -3.77 -20.23
CA MET A 224 -7.59 -4.56 -19.52
C MET A 224 -8.27 -5.67 -18.74
N THR A 225 -7.67 -6.86 -18.74
CA THR A 225 -8.13 -8.01 -17.94
C THR A 225 -7.05 -8.37 -16.93
N ILE A 226 -7.45 -8.50 -15.67
CA ILE A 226 -6.63 -8.98 -14.57
C ILE A 226 -7.13 -10.38 -14.22
N PHE A 227 -6.22 -11.34 -14.06
CA PHE A 227 -6.58 -12.73 -13.79
C PHE A 227 -5.64 -13.34 -12.75
N THR A 228 -6.19 -13.98 -11.73
CA THR A 228 -5.40 -14.68 -10.71
C THR A 228 -5.39 -16.18 -10.97
N PHE A 229 -4.19 -16.73 -11.15
CA PHE A 229 -3.97 -18.16 -11.21
C PHE A 229 -3.81 -18.74 -9.80
N GLN A 230 -4.16 -20.01 -9.61
CA GLN A 230 -3.99 -20.74 -8.35
C GLN A 230 -4.77 -20.11 -7.19
N GLU A 231 -6.11 -20.16 -7.27
CA GLU A 231 -7.07 -19.59 -6.29
C GLU A 231 -6.89 -20.09 -4.85
N ASP A 232 -6.18 -21.21 -4.64
CA ASP A 232 -5.89 -21.76 -3.31
C ASP A 232 -4.88 -20.93 -2.50
N TYR A 233 -4.15 -20.01 -3.15
CA TYR A 233 -3.30 -19.06 -2.44
C TYR A 233 -4.11 -17.80 -2.10
N ILE A 234 -4.22 -17.50 -0.79
CA ILE A 234 -4.63 -16.18 -0.34
C ILE A 234 -3.44 -15.24 -0.59
N ILE A 235 -3.47 -14.55 -1.73
CA ILE A 235 -2.34 -13.76 -2.24
C ILE A 235 -2.33 -12.32 -1.68
N GLY A 236 -3.47 -11.82 -1.21
CA GLY A 236 -3.63 -10.39 -0.88
C GLY A 236 -3.35 -9.51 -2.10
N SER A 237 -3.97 -9.84 -3.24
CA SER A 237 -3.74 -9.15 -4.52
C SER A 237 -4.44 -7.80 -4.56
N TYR A 238 -3.86 -6.81 -3.89
CA TYR A 238 -4.37 -5.45 -3.88
C TYR A 238 -3.95 -4.66 -5.12
N PHE A 239 -4.94 -4.15 -5.85
CA PHE A 239 -4.67 -3.26 -6.96
C PHE A 239 -5.81 -2.24 -7.15
N LEU A 240 -5.45 -1.12 -7.74
CA LEU A 240 -6.36 -0.03 -8.07
C LEU A 240 -6.33 0.20 -9.57
N VAL A 241 -7.51 0.38 -10.15
CA VAL A 241 -7.69 0.72 -11.58
C VAL A 241 -8.44 2.04 -11.74
N GLN A 242 -8.01 2.82 -12.71
CA GLN A 242 -8.62 4.10 -13.05
C GLN A 242 -8.41 4.44 -14.52
N ASP A 243 -9.08 5.48 -15.01
CA ASP A 243 -8.83 5.99 -16.35
C ASP A 243 -7.44 6.67 -16.41
N TYR A 244 -6.64 6.28 -17.41
CA TYR A 244 -5.28 6.78 -17.62
C TYR A 244 -5.21 8.32 -17.72
N TYR A 245 -6.31 8.97 -18.13
CA TYR A 245 -6.41 10.43 -18.15
C TYR A 245 -5.98 11.10 -16.84
N ASN A 246 -6.26 10.46 -15.69
CA ASN A 246 -5.98 11.00 -14.36
C ASN A 246 -4.50 10.91 -13.95
N VAL A 247 -3.73 10.03 -14.59
CA VAL A 247 -2.33 9.75 -14.21
C VAL A 247 -1.32 10.04 -15.33
N ARG A 248 -1.77 10.34 -16.55
CA ARG A 248 -0.91 10.57 -17.73
C ARG A 248 0.16 11.66 -17.61
N LYS A 249 0.00 12.58 -16.65
CA LYS A 249 0.98 13.66 -16.38
C LYS A 249 2.00 13.28 -15.31
N LEU A 250 1.79 12.17 -14.61
CA LEU A 250 2.69 11.71 -13.55
C LEU A 250 3.94 11.09 -14.16
N SER A 251 5.10 11.47 -13.63
CA SER A 251 6.39 10.88 -13.96
C SER A 251 6.66 9.60 -13.16
N GLU A 252 6.09 9.51 -11.95
CA GLU A 252 6.15 8.37 -11.02
C GLU A 252 4.80 8.20 -10.33
N MET A 253 4.40 6.95 -10.14
CA MET A 253 3.25 6.56 -9.32
C MET A 253 3.50 5.19 -8.70
N LYS A 254 3.36 5.07 -7.39
CA LYS A 254 3.57 3.81 -6.66
C LYS A 254 2.50 3.59 -5.59
N GLY A 255 2.12 2.33 -5.42
CA GLY A 255 1.32 1.87 -4.30
C GLY A 255 2.24 1.46 -3.16
N ILE A 256 1.85 1.80 -1.93
CA ILE A 256 2.54 1.39 -0.71
C ILE A 256 1.51 0.88 0.30
N THR A 257 1.90 -0.11 1.08
CA THR A 257 1.17 -0.57 2.27
C THR A 257 2.04 -0.27 3.48
N CYS A 258 1.44 0.28 4.54
CA CYS A 258 2.18 0.90 5.62
C CYS A 258 1.78 0.34 6.99
N TRP A 259 1.89 -0.99 7.14
CA TRP A 259 1.49 -1.75 8.34
C TRP A 259 2.45 -1.64 9.53
N SER A 260 3.15 -0.51 9.64
CA SER A 260 4.13 -0.28 10.70
C SER A 260 3.46 0.40 11.88
N GLN A 261 3.49 -0.29 13.03
CA GLN A 261 3.24 0.31 14.35
C GLN A 261 4.34 1.35 14.73
N SER A 262 5.28 1.61 13.83
CA SER A 262 6.40 2.52 14.00
C SER A 262 6.56 3.38 12.74
N SER A 263 7.79 3.74 12.38
CA SER A 263 8.05 4.64 11.25
C SER A 263 7.94 3.91 9.90
N CYS A 264 7.27 4.56 8.95
CA CYS A 264 7.13 4.14 7.56
C CYS A 264 7.39 5.36 6.65
N PRO A 265 8.66 5.64 6.32
CA PRO A 265 9.04 6.84 5.59
C PRO A 265 8.77 6.70 4.09
N VAL A 266 8.08 7.69 3.52
CA VAL A 266 7.71 7.77 2.12
C VAL A 266 8.31 9.01 1.49
N THR A 267 9.13 8.83 0.45
CA THR A 267 9.75 9.94 -0.26
C THR A 267 9.11 10.16 -1.63
N LEU A 268 8.76 11.42 -1.91
CA LEU A 268 8.29 11.91 -3.20
C LEU A 268 9.31 12.89 -3.76
N THR A 269 9.74 12.68 -5.01
CA THR A 269 10.70 13.55 -5.70
C THR A 269 10.19 13.91 -7.09
N ALA A 270 9.67 15.12 -7.24
CA ALA A 270 9.08 15.62 -8.48
C ALA A 270 10.11 16.28 -9.41
N ALA A 271 11.30 15.69 -9.52
CA ALA A 271 12.40 16.25 -10.33
C ALA A 271 12.16 16.10 -11.85
N ASN A 272 11.44 15.07 -12.26
CA ASN A 272 11.16 14.74 -13.67
C ASN A 272 9.70 14.99 -14.08
N GLY A 273 8.97 15.77 -13.28
CA GLY A 273 7.54 16.01 -13.40
C GLY A 273 6.78 15.62 -12.12
N PRO A 274 5.45 15.81 -12.10
CA PRO A 274 4.63 15.48 -10.94
C PRO A 274 4.74 14.00 -10.56
N VAL A 275 4.58 13.71 -9.28
CA VAL A 275 4.62 12.34 -8.74
C VAL A 275 3.45 12.11 -7.79
N ALA A 276 3.02 10.86 -7.68
CA ALA A 276 2.04 10.47 -6.69
C ALA A 276 2.45 9.19 -5.95
N VAL A 277 2.03 9.08 -4.70
CA VAL A 277 2.08 7.84 -3.92
C VAL A 277 0.68 7.56 -3.42
N MET A 278 0.23 6.32 -3.55
CA MET A 278 -1.03 5.87 -2.97
C MET A 278 -0.76 4.91 -1.83
N THR A 279 -1.37 5.15 -0.68
CA THR A 279 -1.39 4.20 0.43
C THR A 279 -2.67 3.40 0.40
N LEU A 280 -2.63 2.19 0.96
CA LEU A 280 -3.77 1.32 1.14
C LEU A 280 -3.85 0.92 2.62
N ASN A 281 -4.96 1.26 3.27
CA ASN A 281 -5.25 1.01 4.68
C ASN A 281 -6.61 0.29 4.78
N SER A 282 -6.64 -1.00 4.43
CA SER A 282 -7.89 -1.73 4.20
C SER A 282 -8.63 -2.19 5.47
N ASP A 283 -7.99 -2.17 6.65
CA ASP A 283 -8.60 -2.64 7.91
C ASP A 283 -9.49 -1.55 8.56
N ASP A 284 -8.92 -0.68 9.38
CA ASP A 284 -9.62 0.43 10.04
C ASP A 284 -9.66 1.72 9.22
N GLY A 285 -8.78 1.84 8.22
CA GLY A 285 -8.64 3.02 7.37
C GLY A 285 -7.77 4.12 8.00
N ASP A 286 -7.11 3.83 9.11
CA ASP A 286 -6.37 4.81 9.89
C ASP A 286 -4.94 4.97 9.37
N GLU A 287 -4.54 6.22 9.14
CA GLU A 287 -3.17 6.54 8.76
C GLU A 287 -2.72 7.83 9.43
N PHE A 288 -1.58 7.79 10.13
CA PHE A 288 -1.07 8.93 10.86
C PHE A 288 0.20 9.47 10.22
N ILE A 289 0.22 10.77 9.91
CA ILE A 289 1.47 11.47 9.59
C ILE A 289 2.09 11.94 10.89
N LYS A 290 3.29 11.47 11.20
CA LYS A 290 4.10 11.89 12.35
C LYS A 290 5.00 13.08 12.03
N ARG A 291 5.54 13.12 10.81
CA ARG A 291 6.46 14.16 10.35
C ARG A 291 6.28 14.37 8.87
N LEU A 292 6.38 15.65 8.48
CA LEU A 292 6.33 16.07 7.09
C LEU A 292 7.45 17.07 6.81
N ASP A 293 8.43 16.66 6.01
CA ASP A 293 9.54 17.51 5.57
C ASP A 293 9.36 17.83 4.08
N LEU A 294 9.31 19.14 3.74
CA LEU A 294 9.08 19.64 2.39
C LEU A 294 10.22 20.56 1.93
N SER A 295 10.51 20.57 0.63
CA SER A 295 11.35 21.63 0.04
C SER A 295 10.62 22.98 0.05
N SER A 296 11.36 24.09 -0.02
CA SER A 296 10.82 25.45 0.16
C SER A 296 9.70 25.86 -0.80
N ASP A 297 9.60 25.21 -1.97
CA ASP A 297 8.61 25.49 -2.99
C ASP A 297 7.65 24.32 -3.24
N ALA A 298 7.74 23.25 -2.43
CA ALA A 298 6.85 22.10 -2.49
C ALA A 298 5.53 22.40 -1.79
N VAL A 299 4.45 21.90 -2.39
CA VAL A 299 3.14 21.82 -1.77
C VAL A 299 2.67 20.39 -1.95
N LEU A 300 2.52 19.67 -0.84
CA LEU A 300 1.99 18.32 -0.82
C LEU A 300 0.47 18.38 -0.74
N LYS A 301 -0.22 17.81 -1.72
CA LYS A 301 -1.67 17.66 -1.72
C LYS A 301 -2.05 16.24 -1.34
N ILE A 302 -3.03 16.08 -0.47
CA ILE A 302 -3.51 14.77 -0.02
C ILE A 302 -4.98 14.64 -0.37
N TYR A 303 -5.30 13.58 -1.11
CA TYR A 303 -6.64 13.25 -1.57
C TYR A 303 -7.13 11.98 -0.88
N ILE A 304 -8.42 11.94 -0.59
CA ILE A 304 -9.11 10.70 -0.23
C ILE A 304 -9.48 9.95 -1.52
N GLY A 305 -9.06 8.69 -1.65
CA GLY A 305 -9.09 7.94 -2.90
C GLY A 305 -8.12 8.49 -3.96
N SER A 306 -8.38 8.16 -5.22
CA SER A 306 -7.54 8.61 -6.35
C SER A 306 -7.77 10.05 -6.75
N ARG A 307 -6.69 10.81 -6.98
CA ARG A 307 -6.76 12.16 -7.55
C ARG A 307 -7.40 12.15 -8.96
N ARG A 308 -8.34 13.07 -9.20
CA ARG A 308 -8.93 13.32 -10.52
C ARG A 308 -8.31 14.53 -11.20
N GLU A 309 -7.85 14.37 -12.44
CA GLU A 309 -7.16 15.45 -13.15
C GLU A 309 -8.11 16.62 -13.45
N GLY A 310 -7.81 17.80 -12.89
CA GLY A 310 -8.63 19.00 -13.03
C GLY A 310 -9.84 19.07 -12.09
N ASN A 311 -9.95 18.15 -11.13
CA ASN A 311 -11.00 18.15 -10.12
C ASN A 311 -10.40 17.84 -8.74
N ASP A 312 -10.42 18.84 -7.84
CA ASP A 312 -9.95 18.71 -6.46
C ASP A 312 -11.09 18.39 -5.48
N SER A 313 -12.23 17.82 -5.93
CA SER A 313 -13.38 17.53 -5.06
C SER A 313 -13.12 16.53 -3.94
N ASN A 314 -12.09 15.70 -4.08
CA ASN A 314 -11.62 14.75 -3.07
C ASN A 314 -10.29 15.16 -2.44
N LEU A 315 -9.85 16.41 -2.62
CA LEU A 315 -8.72 16.98 -1.89
C LEU A 315 -9.16 17.27 -0.45
N ILE A 316 -8.44 16.73 0.53
CA ILE A 316 -8.76 16.91 1.95
C ILE A 316 -7.71 17.72 2.71
N ALA A 317 -6.48 17.77 2.21
CA ALA A 317 -5.41 18.57 2.83
C ALA A 317 -4.39 19.06 1.81
N SER A 318 -3.78 20.19 2.12
CA SER A 318 -2.64 20.75 1.40
C SER A 318 -1.65 21.30 2.42
N TYR A 319 -0.38 20.90 2.29
CA TYR A 319 0.69 21.32 3.18
C TYR A 319 1.82 21.97 2.40
N ASP A 320 2.17 23.19 2.80
CA ASP A 320 3.45 23.81 2.49
C ASP A 320 4.46 23.63 3.65
N LEU A 321 5.67 24.17 3.50
CA LEU A 321 6.74 24.08 4.49
C LEU A 321 6.39 24.69 5.87
N GLN A 322 5.48 25.65 5.95
CA GLN A 322 5.06 26.22 7.23
C GLN A 322 4.01 25.32 7.87
N GLN A 323 2.98 24.93 7.11
CA GLN A 323 1.90 24.07 7.58
C GLN A 323 2.41 22.69 8.00
N SER A 324 3.47 22.17 7.36
CA SER A 324 4.08 20.89 7.74
C SER A 324 4.67 20.88 9.15
N LYS A 325 4.90 22.05 9.76
CA LYS A 325 5.46 22.20 11.11
C LYS A 325 4.39 22.44 12.19
N THR A 326 3.20 22.89 11.81
CA THR A 326 2.15 23.31 12.75
C THR A 326 0.94 22.38 12.78
N ASN A 327 0.70 21.65 11.69
CA ASN A 327 -0.53 20.86 11.51
C ASN A 327 -0.31 19.35 11.62
N ILE A 328 0.88 18.95 12.07
CA ILE A 328 1.29 17.55 12.25
C ILE A 328 1.51 17.33 13.77
N PRO A 329 1.05 16.22 14.37
CA PRO A 329 0.51 15.01 13.72
C PRO A 329 -0.92 15.17 13.19
N GLN A 330 -1.21 14.48 12.08
CA GLN A 330 -2.53 14.44 11.44
C GLN A 330 -2.95 12.99 11.15
N LYS A 331 -4.17 12.62 11.54
CA LYS A 331 -4.84 11.38 11.14
C LYS A 331 -5.57 11.58 9.82
N PHE A 332 -5.45 10.61 8.92
CA PHE A 332 -6.23 10.49 7.72
C PHE A 332 -7.10 9.24 7.84
N ASN A 333 -8.36 9.37 7.48
CA ASN A 333 -9.32 8.27 7.48
C ASN A 333 -9.64 7.97 6.02
N GLY A 334 -9.19 6.82 5.53
CA GLY A 334 -9.52 6.37 4.19
C GLY A 334 -8.78 5.11 3.75
N ASP A 335 -9.51 4.27 3.03
CA ASP A 335 -9.00 2.99 2.52
C ASP A 335 -7.83 3.21 1.55
N VAL A 336 -7.91 4.27 0.76
CA VAL A 336 -6.85 4.69 -0.15
C VAL A 336 -6.61 6.18 0.04
N MET A 337 -5.36 6.58 0.30
CA MET A 337 -4.95 7.99 0.32
C MET A 337 -3.98 8.26 -0.81
N THR A 338 -4.13 9.40 -1.50
CA THR A 338 -3.18 9.82 -2.54
C THR A 338 -2.38 11.04 -2.11
N TYR A 339 -1.08 10.86 -2.03
CA TYR A 339 -0.08 11.90 -1.80
C TYR A 339 0.44 12.40 -3.15
N TYR A 340 0.15 13.65 -3.50
CA TYR A 340 0.50 14.25 -4.78
C TYR A 340 1.49 15.40 -4.61
N LEU A 341 2.57 15.37 -5.40
CA LEU A 341 3.58 16.41 -5.41
C LEU A 341 3.85 16.88 -6.85
N GLU A 342 3.56 18.15 -7.14
CA GLU A 342 3.77 18.75 -8.46
C GLU A 342 5.26 19.03 -8.73
N LYS A 343 5.99 19.51 -7.71
CA LYS A 343 7.40 19.93 -7.79
C LYS A 343 8.07 19.85 -6.42
N GLY A 344 9.40 19.78 -6.44
CA GLY A 344 10.22 19.73 -5.22
C GLY A 344 10.32 18.32 -4.64
N THR A 345 10.53 18.24 -3.32
CA THR A 345 10.66 16.98 -2.59
C THR A 345 9.80 16.97 -1.32
N ALA A 346 9.26 15.81 -0.99
CA ALA A 346 8.54 15.57 0.27
C ALA A 346 9.04 14.27 0.91
N LEU A 347 9.20 14.29 2.23
CA LEU A 347 9.29 13.10 3.08
C LEU A 347 8.06 13.09 4.00
N VAL A 348 7.24 12.05 3.85
CA VAL A 348 6.08 11.80 4.70
C VAL A 348 6.43 10.62 5.60
N GLU A 349 6.44 10.83 6.91
CA GLU A 349 6.64 9.75 7.88
C GLU A 349 5.28 9.26 8.38
N LEU A 350 4.84 8.13 7.83
CA LEU A 350 3.59 7.47 8.15
C LEU A 350 3.75 6.48 9.31
N ALA A 351 2.63 6.14 9.96
CA ALA A 351 2.49 5.08 10.95
C ALA A 351 1.00 4.72 11.13
N GLU A 352 0.73 3.53 11.66
CA GLU A 352 -0.63 3.10 12.09
C GLU A 352 -0.90 3.31 13.59
N ASP A 353 0.14 3.51 14.41
CA ASP A 353 -0.04 3.67 15.85
C ASP A 353 -0.21 5.14 16.24
N SER A 354 -1.39 5.46 16.77
CA SER A 354 -1.70 6.80 17.29
C SER A 354 -0.81 7.19 18.48
N ASN A 355 -0.31 6.23 19.26
CA ASN A 355 0.61 6.48 20.38
C ASN A 355 1.99 6.89 19.87
N PHE A 356 2.53 6.16 18.88
CA PHE A 356 3.80 6.49 18.26
C PHE A 356 3.78 7.89 17.63
N THR A 357 2.67 8.29 17.03
CA THR A 357 2.52 9.62 16.40
C THR A 357 2.09 10.71 17.37
N ARG A 358 1.60 10.34 18.56
CA ARG A 358 0.99 11.25 19.55
C ARG A 358 -0.21 12.01 18.97
N TRP A 359 -0.98 11.36 18.09
CA TRP A 359 -2.15 11.96 17.46
C TRP A 359 -3.18 12.46 18.46
N ASN A 360 -3.42 11.72 19.54
CA ASN A 360 -4.42 12.07 20.54
C ASN A 360 -3.93 13.15 21.53
N ASP A 361 -2.69 13.63 21.47
CA ASP A 361 -2.19 14.62 22.44
C ASP A 361 -2.71 16.04 22.17
N ALA A 362 -3.31 16.66 23.18
CA ALA A 362 -3.66 18.08 23.11
C ALA A 362 -2.44 18.97 23.38
N ALA A 363 -2.22 19.96 22.52
CA ALA A 363 -1.14 20.94 22.67
C ALA A 363 -1.58 22.32 22.17
N SER A 364 -1.19 23.37 22.90
CA SER A 364 -1.49 24.75 22.52
C SER A 364 -0.84 25.11 21.18
N GLY A 365 -1.59 25.77 20.31
CA GLY A 365 -1.17 26.14 18.96
C GLY A 365 -1.36 25.03 17.93
N ARG A 366 -1.91 23.86 18.31
CA ARG A 366 -2.19 22.77 17.38
C ARG A 366 -3.46 23.07 16.58
N GLU A 367 -3.37 22.85 15.28
CA GLU A 367 -4.49 22.90 14.34
C GLU A 367 -4.53 21.60 13.54
N GLY A 368 -5.72 21.18 13.11
CA GLY A 368 -5.91 19.97 12.33
C GLY A 368 -7.36 19.79 11.91
N PHE A 369 -7.68 18.62 11.39
CA PHE A 369 -9.05 18.28 10.99
C PHE A 369 -9.42 16.84 11.36
N ILE A 370 -10.71 16.55 11.36
CA ILE A 370 -11.27 15.20 11.48
C ILE A 370 -12.29 15.03 10.37
N THR A 371 -12.24 13.90 9.68
CA THR A 371 -13.10 13.58 8.55
C THR A 371 -13.59 12.14 8.62
N SER A 372 -14.70 11.83 7.96
CA SER A 372 -15.17 10.46 7.79
C SER A 372 -14.32 9.66 6.80
N ARG A 373 -14.34 8.33 6.94
CA ARG A 373 -13.47 7.39 6.21
C ARG A 373 -13.61 7.41 4.69
N GLN A 374 -14.75 7.82 4.14
CA GLN A 374 -14.93 7.93 2.69
C GLN A 374 -15.62 9.24 2.31
N LEU A 375 -15.20 10.36 2.91
CA LEU A 375 -15.75 11.70 2.66
C LEU A 375 -16.08 11.94 1.18
N GLY A 376 -17.33 12.32 0.90
CA GLY A 376 -17.85 12.62 -0.43
C GLY A 376 -18.42 11.41 -1.18
N THR A 377 -18.14 10.18 -0.74
CA THR A 377 -18.71 8.94 -1.30
C THR A 377 -19.94 8.53 -0.50
N LEU A 378 -21.05 8.22 -1.18
CA LEU A 378 -22.26 7.75 -0.51
C LEU A 378 -22.11 6.27 -0.12
N CYS A 379 -21.80 6.00 1.14
CA CYS A 379 -21.64 4.64 1.70
C CYS A 379 -21.99 4.60 3.19
N ASP A 380 -22.13 3.41 3.75
CA ASP A 380 -22.41 3.16 5.17
C ASP A 380 -21.14 3.03 6.03
N THR A 381 -19.95 3.00 5.42
CA THR A 381 -18.64 2.95 6.10
C THR A 381 -18.07 4.36 6.37
N GLN A 382 -18.85 5.23 7.02
CA GLN A 382 -18.44 6.60 7.33
C GLN A 382 -18.24 6.86 8.84
N ASP A 383 -18.51 5.88 9.69
CA ASP A 383 -18.46 6.02 11.14
C ASP A 383 -17.07 6.44 11.62
N VAL A 384 -17.03 7.36 12.59
CA VAL A 384 -15.78 7.85 13.20
C VAL A 384 -16.00 8.05 14.69
N TYR A 385 -15.02 7.61 15.48
CA TYR A 385 -14.90 7.98 16.89
C TYR A 385 -13.48 8.46 17.15
N GLU A 386 -13.33 9.73 17.49
CA GLU A 386 -12.05 10.37 17.75
C GLU A 386 -12.05 11.10 19.08
N THR A 387 -10.95 11.02 19.81
CA THR A 387 -10.73 11.80 21.03
C THR A 387 -9.36 12.45 20.99
N ILE A 388 -9.30 13.77 21.22
CA ILE A 388 -8.06 14.54 21.34
C ILE A 388 -8.00 15.13 22.75
N GLY A 389 -6.87 14.94 23.40
CA GLY A 389 -6.66 15.20 24.81
C GLY A 389 -7.24 14.09 25.69
N GLU A 390 -6.64 13.88 26.84
CA GLU A 390 -7.19 13.09 27.95
C GLU A 390 -6.31 13.32 29.19
N THR A 391 -5.97 14.58 29.44
CA THR A 391 -5.03 14.96 30.50
C THR A 391 -5.74 15.74 31.60
N ASP A 392 -5.04 16.07 32.68
CA ASP A 392 -5.57 17.02 33.69
C ASP A 392 -5.49 18.49 33.21
N GLN A 393 -4.81 18.75 32.09
CA GLN A 393 -4.63 20.10 31.56
C GLN A 393 -5.85 20.53 30.74
N MET A 394 -6.33 21.75 31.00
CA MET A 394 -7.41 22.36 30.24
C MET A 394 -6.86 23.14 29.04
N PHE A 395 -7.56 23.03 27.91
CA PHE A 395 -7.32 23.76 26.68
C PHE A 395 -8.61 24.42 26.21
N GLU A 396 -8.48 25.50 25.46
CA GLU A 396 -9.60 26.04 24.70
C GLU A 396 -9.64 25.35 23.34
N PHE A 397 -10.63 24.50 23.13
CA PHE A 397 -10.89 23.84 21.87
C PHE A 397 -11.88 24.67 21.06
N THR A 398 -11.55 24.91 19.79
CA THR A 398 -12.48 25.46 18.80
C THR A 398 -12.64 24.47 17.67
N VAL A 399 -13.88 24.13 17.33
CA VAL A 399 -14.25 23.21 16.26
C VAL A 399 -15.10 23.95 15.23
N ASN A 400 -14.75 23.83 13.95
CA ASN A 400 -15.51 24.37 12.83
C ASN A 400 -15.97 23.24 11.90
N VAL A 401 -17.27 22.94 11.92
CA VAL A 401 -17.88 21.94 11.02
C VAL A 401 -18.08 22.57 9.65
N THR A 402 -17.25 22.17 8.69
CA THR A 402 -17.29 22.73 7.33
C THR A 402 -18.28 21.97 6.46
N TYR A 403 -18.42 20.66 6.68
CA TYR A 403 -19.32 19.79 5.95
C TYR A 403 -19.85 18.67 6.82
N VAL A 404 -21.13 18.31 6.66
CA VAL A 404 -21.75 17.16 7.33
C VAL A 404 -23.02 16.74 6.57
N ASP A 405 -23.16 15.45 6.27
CA ASP A 405 -24.35 14.86 5.67
C ASP A 405 -25.18 14.07 6.69
N VAL A 406 -26.11 14.76 7.34
CA VAL A 406 -27.09 14.19 8.27
C VAL A 406 -28.49 14.11 7.65
N SER A 407 -28.59 13.92 6.34
CA SER A 407 -29.88 13.87 5.62
C SER A 407 -30.70 12.60 5.92
N ASN A 408 -30.00 11.55 6.36
CA ASN A 408 -30.50 10.24 6.76
C ASN A 408 -30.56 10.13 8.31
N ASP A 409 -30.29 8.95 8.87
CA ASP A 409 -30.26 8.72 10.32
C ASP A 409 -28.88 9.00 10.95
N ALA A 410 -27.92 9.51 10.17
CA ALA A 410 -26.58 9.84 10.63
C ALA A 410 -26.60 11.02 11.61
N LYS A 411 -25.63 11.00 12.53
CA LYS A 411 -25.50 12.00 13.60
C LYS A 411 -24.03 12.33 13.83
N LEU A 412 -23.71 13.62 13.86
CA LEU A 412 -22.43 14.15 14.34
C LEU A 412 -22.60 14.65 15.77
N THR A 413 -21.79 14.16 16.69
CA THR A 413 -21.75 14.59 18.09
C THR A 413 -20.36 15.11 18.42
N ILE A 414 -20.29 16.32 18.95
CA ILE A 414 -19.07 17.01 19.39
C ILE A 414 -19.21 17.22 20.89
N THR A 415 -18.30 16.62 21.65
CA THR A 415 -18.29 16.66 23.11
C THR A 415 -17.00 17.30 23.60
N PHE A 416 -17.13 18.32 24.44
CA PHE A 416 -16.02 18.95 25.15
C PHE A 416 -16.09 18.54 26.62
N GLY A 417 -15.09 17.82 27.12
CA GLY A 417 -15.09 17.29 28.48
C GLY A 417 -15.44 15.80 28.56
N ASN A 418 -15.43 15.27 29.77
CA ASN A 418 -15.61 13.83 30.03
C ASN A 418 -17.09 13.46 30.23
N ASP A 419 -17.37 12.16 30.39
CA ASP A 419 -18.74 11.64 30.56
C ASP A 419 -19.52 12.28 31.73
N THR A 420 -18.84 12.81 32.75
CA THR A 420 -19.45 13.40 33.95
C THR A 420 -19.67 14.91 33.87
N GLU A 421 -18.78 15.64 33.19
CA GLU A 421 -18.85 17.09 33.01
C GLU A 421 -18.46 17.42 31.57
N HIS A 422 -19.49 17.55 30.72
CA HIS A 422 -19.30 17.85 29.31
C HIS A 422 -20.26 18.91 28.78
N LYS A 423 -19.81 19.56 27.72
CA LYS A 423 -20.64 20.34 26.81
C LYS A 423 -20.75 19.58 25.50
N GLN A 424 -21.96 19.18 25.14
CA GLN A 424 -22.22 18.41 23.93
C GLN A 424 -23.04 19.19 22.92
N TYR A 425 -22.68 19.05 21.66
CA TYR A 425 -23.42 19.52 20.50
C TYR A 425 -23.71 18.35 19.57
N THR A 426 -24.94 18.24 19.10
CA THR A 426 -25.34 17.19 18.16
C THR A 426 -25.95 17.83 16.93
N ILE A 427 -25.50 17.38 15.76
CA ILE A 427 -26.03 17.71 14.44
C ILE A 427 -26.67 16.44 13.88
N SER A 428 -27.97 16.49 13.66
CA SER A 428 -28.80 15.46 13.05
C SER A 428 -29.91 16.10 12.23
N LYS A 429 -30.68 15.26 11.54
CA LYS A 429 -31.89 15.65 10.81
C LYS A 429 -32.93 16.37 11.68
N GLU A 430 -33.07 15.96 12.94
CA GLU A 430 -34.03 16.51 13.89
C GLU A 430 -33.49 17.70 14.69
N SER A 431 -32.17 17.81 14.82
CA SER A 431 -31.50 18.80 15.66
C SER A 431 -30.25 19.30 14.98
N SER A 432 -30.26 20.55 14.53
CA SER A 432 -29.06 21.20 13.99
C SER A 432 -28.84 22.52 14.72
N PRO A 433 -27.69 22.71 15.38
CA PRO A 433 -27.31 23.99 15.98
C PRO A 433 -27.29 25.09 14.92
N SER A 434 -27.55 26.34 15.33
CA SER A 434 -27.50 27.49 14.42
C SER A 434 -26.07 27.91 14.03
N SER A 435 -25.07 27.45 14.79
CA SER A 435 -23.65 27.70 14.55
C SER A 435 -22.98 26.45 13.99
N SER A 436 -22.04 26.63 13.07
CA SER A 436 -21.09 25.60 12.64
C SER A 436 -19.80 25.61 13.47
N VAL A 437 -19.60 26.65 14.28
CA VAL A 437 -18.41 26.83 15.13
C VAL A 437 -18.78 26.63 16.59
N PHE A 438 -18.00 25.80 17.29
CA PHE A 438 -18.20 25.44 18.68
C PHE A 438 -16.90 25.64 19.46
N THR A 439 -16.98 26.31 20.60
CA THR A 439 -15.83 26.57 21.46
C THR A 439 -16.15 26.22 22.91
N ALA A 440 -15.20 25.59 23.60
CA ALA A 440 -15.25 25.30 25.02
C ALA A 440 -13.85 25.10 25.61
N ILE A 441 -13.75 25.37 26.92
CA ILE A 441 -12.57 25.01 27.71
C ILE A 441 -12.84 23.64 28.31
N SER A 442 -12.01 22.66 27.97
CA SER A 442 -12.11 21.28 28.44
C SER A 442 -10.74 20.63 28.45
N ASN A 443 -10.65 19.43 29.00
CA ASN A 443 -9.43 18.62 28.97
C ASN A 443 -9.33 17.70 27.75
N ASN A 444 -10.46 17.43 27.10
CA ASN A 444 -10.54 16.65 25.87
C ASN A 444 -11.63 17.18 24.93
N LEU A 445 -11.54 16.74 23.68
CA LEU A 445 -12.50 16.90 22.61
C LEU A 445 -12.80 15.50 22.06
N THR A 446 -14.06 15.08 22.09
CA THR A 446 -14.51 13.84 21.45
C THR A 446 -15.43 14.17 20.28
N VAL A 447 -15.18 13.53 19.14
CA VAL A 447 -15.98 13.62 17.93
C VAL A 447 -16.49 12.23 17.59
N LEU A 448 -17.81 12.08 17.53
CA LEU A 448 -18.48 10.86 17.12
C LEU A 448 -19.37 11.15 15.92
N TYR A 449 -19.10 10.48 14.81
CA TYR A 449 -20.00 10.41 13.68
C TYR A 449 -20.51 8.99 13.53
N PHE A 450 -21.84 8.83 13.56
CA PHE A 450 -22.45 7.51 13.47
C PHE A 450 -23.56 7.54 12.42
N THR A 451 -23.43 6.69 11.41
CA THR A 451 -24.35 6.58 10.27
C THR A 451 -25.60 5.78 10.58
N ASN A 452 -25.59 4.99 11.65
CA ASN A 452 -26.66 4.07 12.00
C ASN A 452 -27.01 3.10 10.85
N GLN A 453 -25.98 2.59 10.14
CA GLN A 453 -26.11 1.69 8.99
C GLN A 453 -26.86 2.31 7.79
N THR A 454 -26.89 3.65 7.70
CA THR A 454 -27.46 4.35 6.54
C THR A 454 -26.38 5.02 5.73
N SER A 455 -26.48 4.98 4.40
CA SER A 455 -25.45 5.57 3.55
C SER A 455 -25.42 7.08 3.65
N SER A 456 -24.26 7.66 3.93
CA SER A 456 -23.99 9.09 4.04
C SER A 456 -22.77 9.46 3.20
N THR A 457 -22.68 10.72 2.78
CA THR A 457 -21.45 11.28 2.18
C THR A 457 -20.45 11.80 3.22
N GLY A 458 -20.76 11.69 4.51
CA GLY A 458 -19.80 11.87 5.59
C GLY A 458 -19.71 13.28 6.17
N PHE A 459 -18.57 13.61 6.79
CA PHE A 459 -18.34 14.92 7.41
C PHE A 459 -16.88 15.38 7.33
N TYR A 460 -16.69 16.68 7.49
CA TYR A 460 -15.39 17.32 7.62
C TYR A 460 -15.48 18.46 8.63
N LEU A 461 -14.62 18.42 9.65
CA LEU A 461 -14.47 19.49 10.62
C LEU A 461 -13.00 19.83 10.85
N GLU A 462 -12.75 21.08 11.18
CA GLU A 462 -11.44 21.58 11.58
C GLU A 462 -11.44 21.81 13.08
N PHE A 463 -10.30 21.62 13.73
CA PHE A 463 -10.12 21.94 15.13
C PHE A 463 -8.88 22.80 15.34
N LYS A 464 -8.94 23.62 16.39
CA LYS A 464 -7.84 24.42 16.93
C LYS A 464 -7.79 24.28 18.43
N ILE A 465 -6.58 24.16 18.96
CA ILE A 465 -6.31 24.02 20.39
C ILE A 465 -5.45 25.19 20.84
N ASP A 466 -5.99 26.02 21.72
CA ASP A 466 -5.27 27.13 22.35
C ASP A 466 -5.09 26.87 23.85
N SER A 467 -4.12 27.54 24.47
CA SER A 467 -4.00 27.55 25.92
C SER A 467 -5.28 28.09 26.55
N ALA A 468 -5.86 27.39 27.53
CA ALA A 468 -7.03 27.89 28.25
C ALA A 468 -6.69 29.25 28.90
N GLN A 469 -7.24 30.34 28.35
CA GLN A 469 -7.09 31.63 28.99
C GLN A 469 -7.99 31.68 30.22
N SER A 470 -7.39 31.84 31.40
CA SER A 470 -8.13 32.21 32.60
C SER A 470 -8.87 33.54 32.33
N PRO A 471 -10.18 33.65 32.59
CA PRO A 471 -10.89 34.91 32.43
C PRO A 471 -10.36 35.91 33.47
N GLY A 472 -9.49 36.82 33.03
CA GLY A 472 -9.02 37.95 33.82
C GLY A 472 -7.52 38.08 33.96
N SER A 473 -6.85 38.61 32.93
CA SER A 473 -5.65 39.44 33.11
C SER A 473 -5.42 40.29 31.86
N TYR A 474 -6.31 41.26 31.63
CA TYR A 474 -5.85 42.53 31.05
C TYR A 474 -5.03 43.26 32.13
N ALA A 475 -3.86 42.72 32.47
CA ALA A 475 -2.83 43.51 33.13
C ALA A 475 -2.27 44.44 32.05
N SER A 476 -2.93 45.59 31.90
CA SER A 476 -2.39 46.80 31.32
C SER A 476 -0.95 46.98 31.81
N THR A 477 0.02 46.58 30.99
CA THR A 477 1.40 47.03 31.08
C THR A 477 1.60 48.21 30.13
N PHE A 478 0.70 49.19 30.21
CA PHE A 478 1.07 50.57 29.92
C PHE A 478 1.78 51.11 31.17
N MET A 479 3.10 50.87 31.26
CA MET A 479 3.96 51.65 32.14
C MET A 479 3.99 53.08 31.57
N PRO A 480 3.54 54.11 32.30
CA PRO A 480 3.83 55.48 31.90
C PRO A 480 5.31 55.75 32.20
N PHE A 481 6.11 55.87 31.15
CA PHE A 481 7.36 56.61 31.18
C PHE A 481 7.05 58.06 31.59
N PHE A 482 7.26 58.43 32.86
CA PHE A 482 7.43 59.84 33.24
C PHE A 482 8.33 59.98 34.48
N VAL A 483 9.58 60.40 34.20
CA VAL A 483 10.39 61.41 34.90
C VAL A 483 10.74 61.19 36.37
N ILE A 484 12.00 60.82 36.62
CA ILE A 484 12.92 61.56 37.51
C ILE A 484 14.30 61.59 36.84
N LEU A 485 14.58 62.63 36.06
CA LEU A 485 15.94 63.07 35.75
C LEU A 485 16.11 64.45 36.37
N LEU A 486 16.48 64.47 37.65
CA LEU A 486 16.96 65.65 38.36
C LEU A 486 17.77 65.13 39.54
N PHE A 487 19.07 64.99 39.32
CA PHE A 487 20.19 65.24 40.24
C PHE A 487 21.43 64.52 39.67
N LEU A 488 22.18 65.24 38.82
CA LEU A 488 23.65 65.32 38.80
C LEU A 488 24.10 66.14 37.56
N LEU A 489 23.98 67.46 37.70
CA LEU A 489 24.88 68.56 37.28
C LEU A 489 24.10 69.85 37.04
#